data_AF-A0A1F7RI70-F1
#
_entry.id   AF-A0A1F7RI70-F1
#
_cell.length_a   1.000
_cell.length_b   1.000
_cell.length_c   1.000
_cell.angle_alpha   90.00
_cell.angle_beta   90.00
_cell.angle_gamma   90.00
#
_symmetry.space_group_name_H-M   'P 1'
#
loop_
_entity.id
_entity.type
_entity.pdbx_description
1 polymer ?
#
loop_
_entity_poly.entity_id
_entity_poly.type
_entity_poly.pdbx_seq_one_letter_code
_entity_poly.pdbx_strand_id
1 'polypeptide(L)'
;MIEFRLIHDGSFWIAENDSITAKGKSLEELDRDIETMIRQNNNSEDHEPLTVIMTFDNVVIPEWIRQYSNHYFNRKVLLFSCKKKLV
;
A
#
# COMPACT_ATOMS: atom_id res chain seq x y z
N MET A 1 -7.97 10.00 4.20
CA MET A 1 -6.56 9.57 4.21
C MET A 1 -6.51 8.23 4.91
N ILE A 2 -5.83 7.24 4.35
CA ILE A 2 -5.69 5.90 4.97
C ILE A 2 -4.21 5.60 5.15
N GLU A 3 -3.87 5.06 6.32
CA GLU A 3 -2.51 4.69 6.69
C GLU A 3 -2.35 3.17 6.66
N PHE A 4 -1.16 2.73 6.25
CA PHE A 4 -0.76 1.34 6.18
C PHE A 4 0.66 1.17 6.73
N ARG A 5 0.88 0.05 7.41
CA ARG A 5 2.21 -0.51 7.63
C ARG A 5 2.66 -1.19 6.33
N LEU A 6 3.85 -0.86 5.86
CA LEU A 6 4.44 -1.42 4.65
C LEU A 6 5.60 -2.36 5.02
N ILE A 7 5.60 -3.56 4.48
CA ILE A 7 6.71 -4.50 4.58
C ILE A 7 7.01 -5.14 3.23
N HIS A 8 8.16 -5.79 3.15
CA HIS A 8 8.48 -6.71 2.06
C HIS A 8 8.96 -8.04 2.65
N ASP A 9 8.33 -9.15 2.28
CA ASP A 9 8.62 -10.48 2.85
C ASP A 9 9.71 -11.25 2.07
N GLY A 10 10.29 -10.64 1.04
CA GLY A 10 11.26 -11.25 0.12
C GLY A 10 10.64 -11.71 -1.20
N SER A 11 9.31 -11.76 -1.30
CA SER A 11 8.56 -12.11 -2.52
C SER A 11 7.51 -11.07 -2.90
N PHE A 12 6.90 -10.41 -1.91
CA PHE A 12 5.82 -9.45 -2.08
C PHE A 12 6.03 -8.22 -1.21
N TRP A 13 5.63 -7.08 -1.74
CA TRP A 13 5.25 -5.91 -0.96
C TRP A 13 3.90 -6.16 -0.33
N ILE A 14 3.76 -5.83 0.95
CA ILE A 14 2.54 -6.01 1.73
C ILE A 14 2.23 -4.71 2.45
N ALA A 15 1.02 -4.18 2.23
CA ALA A 15 0.46 -3.07 2.97
C ALA A 15 -0.68 -3.56 3.85
N GLU A 16 -0.60 -3.30 5.16
CA GLU A 16 -1.62 -3.74 6.11
C GLU A 16 -2.04 -2.63 7.08
N ASN A 17 -3.31 -2.66 7.45
CA ASN A 17 -3.86 -1.92 8.59
C ASN A 17 -4.94 -2.78 9.25
N ASP A 18 -5.69 -2.21 10.21
CA ASP A 18 -6.67 -2.96 11.00
C ASP A 18 -7.83 -3.58 10.17
N SER A 19 -8.04 -3.16 8.92
CA SER A 19 -9.18 -3.60 8.11
C SER A 19 -8.81 -4.13 6.73
N ILE A 20 -7.59 -3.86 6.24
CA ILE A 20 -7.17 -4.13 4.86
C ILE A 20 -5.77 -4.74 4.88
N THR A 21 -5.60 -5.81 4.12
CA THR A 21 -4.29 -6.34 3.74
C THR A 21 -4.22 -6.42 2.23
N ALA A 22 -3.25 -5.73 1.63
CA ALA A 22 -2.99 -5.71 0.21
C ALA A 22 -1.57 -6.20 -0.09
N LYS A 23 -1.38 -6.85 -1.24
CA LYS A 23 -0.08 -7.40 -1.65
C LYS A 23 0.19 -7.25 -3.14
N GLY A 24 1.46 -7.08 -3.50
CA GLY A 24 1.91 -7.04 -4.90
C GLY A 24 3.37 -7.40 -5.04
N LYS A 25 3.78 -7.99 -6.17
CA LYS A 25 5.21 -8.27 -6.43
C LYS A 25 5.97 -7.01 -6.78
N SER A 26 5.28 -6.01 -7.30
CA SER A 26 5.78 -4.65 -7.48
C SER A 26 4.95 -3.65 -6.67
N LEU A 27 5.47 -2.45 -6.49
CA LEU A 27 4.74 -1.36 -5.84
C LEU A 27 3.50 -0.95 -6.64
N GLU A 28 3.54 -1.01 -7.98
CA GLU A 28 2.36 -0.73 -8.82
C GLU A 28 1.30 -1.82 -8.71
N GLU A 29 1.69 -3.09 -8.48
CA GLU A 29 0.75 -4.17 -8.19
C GLU A 29 0.12 -3.97 -6.81
N LEU A 30 0.92 -3.58 -5.81
CA LEU A 30 0.42 -3.25 -4.48
C LEU A 30 -0.58 -2.10 -4.52
N ASP A 31 -0.25 -1.01 -5.22
CA ASP A 31 -1.12 0.17 -5.35
C ASP A 31 -2.48 -0.21 -5.97
N ARG A 32 -2.50 -1.10 -6.98
CA ARG A 32 -3.73 -1.65 -7.59
C ARG A 32 -4.53 -2.54 -6.65
N ASP A 33 -3.85 -3.33 -5.83
CA ASP A 33 -4.51 -4.22 -4.86
C ASP A 33 -5.13 -3.41 -3.72
N ILE A 34 -4.45 -2.36 -3.24
CA ILE A 34 -5.00 -1.38 -2.27
C ILE A 34 -6.28 -0.74 -2.82
N GLU A 35 -6.26 -0.25 -4.07
CA GLU A 35 -7.46 0.30 -4.71
C GLU A 35 -8.63 -0.71 -4.73
N THR A 36 -8.34 -1.97 -5.01
CA THR A 36 -9.34 -3.03 -5.10
C THR A 36 -9.95 -3.33 -3.73
N MET A 37 -9.13 -3.49 -2.69
CA MET A 37 -9.57 -3.80 -1.33
C MET A 37 -10.37 -2.65 -0.71
N ILE A 38 -9.98 -1.40 -0.96
CA ILE A 38 -10.69 -0.22 -0.46
C ILE A 38 -12.09 -0.11 -1.06
N ARG A 39 -12.26 -0.42 -2.36
CA ARG A 39 -13.57 -0.46 -3.02
C ARG A 39 -14.48 -1.52 -2.41
N GLN A 40 -13.94 -2.70 -2.15
CA GLN A 40 -14.70 -3.81 -1.56
C GLN A 40 -15.17 -3.48 -0.14
N ASN A 41 -14.32 -2.84 0.67
CA ASN A 41 -14.65 -2.54 2.06
C ASN A 41 -15.57 -1.33 2.24
N ASN A 42 -15.47 -0.30 1.40
CA ASN A 42 -16.24 0.93 1.59
C ASN A 42 -17.60 0.96 0.88
N ASN A 43 -17.92 -0.05 0.05
CA ASN A 43 -19.14 -0.09 -0.77
C ASN A 43 -19.37 1.21 -1.58
N SER A 44 -18.30 2.01 -1.74
CA SER A 44 -18.39 3.38 -2.20
C SER A 44 -18.20 3.40 -3.70
N GLU A 45 -19.24 3.84 -4.39
CA GLU A 45 -19.21 4.16 -5.82
C GLU A 45 -18.31 5.39 -6.11
N ASP A 46 -17.80 6.04 -5.06
CA ASP A 46 -17.11 7.30 -5.19
C ASP A 46 -15.75 7.18 -5.84
N HIS A 47 -15.60 7.99 -6.88
CA HIS A 47 -14.43 8.22 -7.69
C HIS A 47 -13.45 9.21 -7.04
N GLU A 48 -13.59 9.47 -5.74
CA GLU A 48 -12.77 10.46 -5.05
C GLU A 48 -11.33 9.98 -4.90
N PRO A 49 -10.35 10.86 -5.15
CA PRO A 49 -8.94 10.52 -5.01
C PRO A 49 -8.62 10.28 -3.53
N LEU A 50 -8.04 9.11 -3.24
CA LEU A 50 -7.68 8.75 -1.88
C LEU A 50 -6.18 8.88 -1.67
N THR A 51 -5.81 9.67 -0.67
CA THR A 51 -4.42 9.71 -0.18
C THR A 51 -4.14 8.50 0.70
N VAL A 52 -3.18 7.68 0.27
CA VAL A 52 -2.67 6.52 1.02
C VAL A 52 -1.25 6.82 1.49
N ILE A 53 -1.02 6.61 2.78
CA ILE A 53 0.31 6.72 3.40
C ILE A 53 0.74 5.33 3.82
N MET A 54 1.94 4.94 3.41
CA MET A 54 2.58 3.67 3.71
C MET A 54 3.85 3.95 4.48
N THR A 55 3.90 3.52 5.75
CA THR A 55 5.07 3.65 6.61
C THR A 55 5.79 2.32 6.68
N PHE A 56 7.05 2.27 6.27
CA PHE A 56 7.79 1.03 6.22
C PHE A 56 8.15 0.55 7.62
N ASP A 57 7.84 -0.71 7.92
CA ASP A 57 8.22 -1.31 9.18
C ASP A 57 9.66 -1.83 9.11
N ASN A 58 10.55 -1.09 9.75
CA ASN A 58 11.97 -1.44 9.82
C ASN A 58 12.25 -2.68 10.68
N VAL A 59 11.28 -3.27 11.38
CA VAL A 59 11.46 -4.52 12.13
C VAL A 59 11.93 -5.66 11.22
N VAL A 60 11.51 -5.68 9.95
CA VAL A 60 11.95 -6.71 8.97
C VAL A 60 13.41 -6.57 8.55
N ILE A 61 14.04 -5.44 8.87
CA ILE A 61 15.41 -5.15 8.50
C ILE A 61 16.34 -5.49 9.69
N PRO A 62 17.41 -6.29 9.50
CA PRO A 62 18.40 -6.52 10.55
C PRO A 62 19.01 -5.21 11.05
N GLU A 63 19.18 -5.08 12.37
CA GLU A 63 19.60 -3.82 13.00
C GLU A 63 20.88 -3.21 12.41
N TRP A 64 21.83 -4.06 12.00
CA TRP A 64 23.12 -3.63 11.44
C TRP A 64 23.01 -2.88 10.09
N ILE A 65 21.89 -2.98 9.35
CA ILE A 65 21.67 -2.27 8.08
C ILE A 65 20.72 -1.07 8.24
N ARG A 66 19.97 -0.97 9.35
CA ARG A 66 18.90 0.05 9.54
C ARG A 66 19.39 1.49 9.43
N GLN A 67 20.66 1.73 9.74
CA GLN A 67 21.29 3.06 9.56
C GLN A 67 21.21 3.58 8.12
N TYR A 68 20.98 2.71 7.13
CA TYR A 68 20.82 3.06 5.73
C TYR A 68 19.36 3.04 5.25
N SER A 69 18.38 2.64 6.08
CA SER A 69 16.99 2.36 5.65
C SER A 69 15.95 3.42 5.99
N ASN A 70 16.22 4.29 6.98
CA ASN A 70 15.20 5.08 7.68
C ASN A 70 14.33 6.03 6.81
N HIS A 71 14.68 6.27 5.55
CA HIS A 71 13.99 7.28 4.73
C HIS A 71 13.55 6.80 3.34
N TYR A 72 13.85 5.57 2.91
CA TYR A 72 13.68 5.18 1.51
C TYR A 72 12.35 4.50 1.17
N PHE A 73 11.62 4.01 2.17
CA PHE A 73 10.45 3.16 1.93
C PHE A 73 9.12 3.74 2.43
N ASN A 74 9.12 4.92 3.06
CA ASN A 74 7.87 5.60 3.34
C ASN A 74 7.32 6.20 2.04
N ARG A 75 6.04 5.97 1.78
CA ARG A 75 5.40 6.37 0.52
C ARG A 75 4.10 7.09 0.81
N LYS A 76 3.84 8.14 0.04
CA LYS A 76 2.54 8.82 -0.03
C LYS A 76 2.09 8.78 -1.48
N VAL A 77 0.98 8.09 -1.74
CA VAL A 77 0.42 7.95 -3.09
C VAL A 77 -1.01 8.44 -3.13
N LEU A 78 -1.39 9.03 -4.25
CA LEU A 78 -2.77 9.39 -4.55
C LEU A 78 -3.33 8.32 -5.47
N LEU A 79 -4.28 7.54 -4.96
CA LEU A 79 -4.92 6.46 -5.71
C LEU A 79 -6.27 6.92 -6.22
N PHE A 80 -6.61 6.50 -7.43
CA PHE A 80 -7.86 6.87 -8.06
C PHE A 80 -8.73 5.64 -8.19
N SER A 81 -9.97 5.74 -7.73
CA SER A 81 -10.98 4.73 -8.03
C SER A 81 -11.41 4.83 -9.51
N CYS A 82 -10.54 4.58 -10.48
CA CYS A 82 -10.90 4.57 -11.90
C CYS A 82 -11.49 3.20 -12.30
N LYS A 83 -12.73 3.15 -12.83
CA LYS A 83 -13.26 1.90 -13.41
C LYS A 83 -12.46 1.59 -14.67
N LYS A 84 -11.85 0.40 -14.76
CA LYS A 84 -11.41 -0.14 -16.06
C LYS A 84 -12.64 -0.15 -16.98
N LYS A 85 -12.59 0.63 -18.07
CA LYS A 85 -13.49 0.45 -19.21
C LYS A 85 -13.25 -0.98 -19.72
N LEU A 86 -14.20 -1.87 -19.46
CA LEU A 86 -14.36 -3.09 -20.24
C LEU A 86 -14.69 -2.63 -21.67
N VAL A 87 -13.75 -2.86 -22.59
CA VAL A 87 -13.98 -2.83 -24.04
C VAL A 87 -14.13 -4.27 -24.50
#